data_AF-A0A562I9Q5-F1
#
_entry.id   AF-A0A562I9Q5-F1
#
_cell.length_a   1.000
_cell.length_b   1.000
_cell.length_c   1.000
_cell.angle_alpha   90.00
_cell.angle_beta   90.00
_cell.angle_gamma   90.00
#
_symmetry.space_group_name_H-M   'P 1'
#
loop_
_entity.id
_entity.type
_entity.pdbx_description
1 polymer ?
#
loop_
_entity_poly.entity_id
_entity_poly.type
_entity_poly.pdbx_seq_one_letter_code
_entity_poly.pdbx_strand_id
1 'polypeptide(L)'
;MPADPFVATVYEMIAGAAALTVLAACRGELRNFDPAAVTGRSWLALAYLMVAGSLIAFTAYVWLLHHAPISLVATYAYVNPAVAVALGALLAAEPVTAQVLLGGAVIVTGVALVVSTERPGRPTGAAAGETRR
;
A
#
# COMPACT_ATOMS: atom_id res chain seq x y z
N MET A 1 4.41 7.57 -22.79
CA MET A 1 3.86 6.89 -21.60
C MET A 1 3.45 5.49 -22.04
N PRO A 2 3.74 4.41 -21.28
CA PRO A 2 3.28 3.07 -21.64
C PRO A 2 1.75 3.09 -21.82
N ALA A 3 1.23 2.35 -22.80
CA ALA A 3 -0.18 2.36 -23.15
C ALA A 3 -1.09 1.69 -22.10
N ASP A 4 -0.51 1.03 -21.09
CA ASP A 4 -1.24 0.34 -20.02
C ASP A 4 -0.47 0.41 -18.69
N PRO A 5 -1.06 0.93 -17.59
CA PRO A 5 -0.44 0.99 -16.26
C PRO A 5 0.05 -0.37 -15.74
N PHE A 6 -0.61 -1.46 -16.12
CA PHE A 6 -0.23 -2.81 -15.69
C PHE A 6 1.14 -3.22 -16.24
N VAL A 7 1.41 -2.86 -17.50
CA VAL A 7 2.68 -3.17 -18.18
C VAL A 7 3.84 -2.43 -17.49
N ALA A 8 3.61 -1.18 -17.05
CA ALA A 8 4.62 -0.42 -16.32
C ALA A 8 4.99 -1.08 -14.98
N THR A 9 3.99 -1.53 -14.21
CA THR A 9 4.20 -2.24 -12.94
C THR A 9 4.97 -3.55 -13.15
N VAL A 10 4.68 -4.30 -14.22
CA VAL A 10 5.42 -5.54 -14.54
C VAL A 10 6.90 -5.25 -14.79
N TYR A 11 7.23 -4.24 -15.59
CA TYR A 11 8.62 -3.87 -15.84
C TYR A 11 9.34 -3.42 -14.56
N GLU A 12 8.67 -2.63 -13.71
CA GLU A 12 9.22 -2.19 -12.43
C GLU A 12 9.51 -3.37 -11.50
N MET A 13 8.57 -4.30 -11.36
CA MET A 13 8.75 -5.48 -10.50
C MET A 13 9.86 -6.41 -11.00
N ILE A 14 9.98 -6.61 -12.31
CA ILE A 14 11.07 -7.40 -12.90
C ILE A 14 12.42 -6.69 -12.67
N ALA A 15 12.49 -5.39 -12.89
CA ALA A 15 13.71 -4.62 -12.67
C ALA A 15 14.13 -4.64 -11.19
N GLY A 16 13.19 -4.48 -10.26
CA GLY A 16 13.42 -4.59 -8.82
C GLY A 16 13.89 -5.98 -8.41
N ALA A 17 13.24 -7.04 -8.90
CA ALA A 17 13.64 -8.42 -8.65
C ALA A 17 15.06 -8.71 -9.18
N ALA A 18 15.38 -8.24 -10.39
CA ALA A 18 16.71 -8.39 -10.97
C ALA A 18 17.77 -7.64 -10.14
N ALA A 19 17.50 -6.38 -9.77
CA ALA A 19 18.42 -5.59 -8.95
C ALA A 19 18.68 -6.22 -7.57
N LEU A 20 17.62 -6.69 -6.90
CA LEU A 20 17.76 -7.39 -5.61
C LEU A 20 18.50 -8.71 -5.75
N THR A 21 18.28 -9.47 -6.83
CA THR A 21 19.00 -10.72 -7.10
C THR A 21 20.48 -10.47 -7.32
N VAL A 22 20.83 -9.45 -8.10
CA VAL A 22 22.24 -9.04 -8.32
C VAL A 22 22.87 -8.63 -7.00
N LEU A 23 22.18 -7.84 -6.17
CA LEU A 23 22.69 -7.42 -4.87
C LEU A 23 22.91 -8.62 -3.93
N ALA A 24 21.97 -9.56 -3.87
CA ALA A 24 22.10 -10.79 -3.09
C ALA A 24 23.28 -11.65 -3.58
N ALA A 25 23.50 -11.72 -4.89
CA ALA A 25 24.65 -12.39 -5.49
C ALA A 25 25.97 -11.71 -5.09
N CYS A 26 26.05 -10.38 -5.18
CA CYS A 26 27.21 -9.59 -4.77
C CYS A 26 27.53 -9.73 -3.27
N ARG A 27 26.51 -9.91 -2.42
CA ARG A 27 26.67 -10.16 -0.99
C ARG A 27 26.99 -11.62 -0.64
N GLY A 28 26.97 -12.52 -1.62
CA GLY A 28 27.22 -13.95 -1.40
C GLY A 28 26.07 -14.69 -0.71
N GLU A 29 24.91 -14.05 -0.51
CA GLU A 29 23.74 -14.64 0.15
C GLU A 29 23.24 -15.89 -0.60
N LEU A 30 23.37 -15.90 -1.92
CA LEU A 30 22.99 -17.05 -2.77
C LEU A 30 23.82 -18.31 -2.51
N ARG A 31 25.07 -18.19 -2.04
CA ARG A 31 25.92 -19.36 -1.74
C ARG A 31 25.55 -20.04 -0.43
N ASN A 32 25.00 -19.28 0.51
CA ASN A 32 24.61 -19.78 1.83
C ASN A 32 23.09 -20.03 1.92
N PHE A 33 22.36 -19.83 0.82
CA PHE A 33 20.93 -20.07 0.78
C PHE A 33 20.65 -21.56 0.64
N ASP A 34 20.14 -22.16 1.70
CA ASP A 34 19.63 -23.54 1.71
C ASP A 34 18.10 -23.51 1.72
N PRO A 35 17.43 -23.88 0.60
CA PRO A 35 15.97 -23.96 0.53
C PRO A 35 15.38 -24.95 1.54
N ALA A 36 16.12 -25.99 1.95
CA ALA A 36 15.66 -26.97 2.92
C ALA A 36 15.69 -26.43 4.36
N ALA A 37 16.51 -25.41 4.64
CA ALA A 37 16.52 -24.70 5.92
C ALA A 37 15.32 -23.75 6.09
N VAL A 38 14.62 -23.41 4.99
CA VAL A 38 13.43 -22.55 5.03
C VAL A 38 12.23 -23.34 5.52
N THR A 39 11.68 -22.94 6.67
CA THR A 39 10.53 -23.63 7.26
C THR A 39 9.29 -23.57 6.35
N GLY A 40 8.41 -24.58 6.42
CA GLY A 40 7.14 -24.57 5.70
C GLY A 40 6.24 -23.37 6.07
N ARG A 41 6.35 -22.86 7.30
CA ARG A 41 5.66 -21.63 7.73
C ARG A 41 6.13 -20.41 6.93
N SER A 42 7.43 -20.28 6.66
CA SER A 42 7.98 -19.18 5.88
C SER A 42 7.49 -19.21 4.43
N TRP A 43 7.43 -20.41 3.82
CA TRP A 43 6.86 -20.58 2.49
C TRP A 43 5.37 -20.24 2.43
N LEU A 44 4.59 -20.66 3.43
CA LEU A 44 3.17 -20.29 3.53
C LEU A 44 2.97 -18.78 3.72
N ALA A 45 3.78 -18.15 4.55
CA ALA A 45 3.74 -16.69 4.74
C ALA A 45 4.07 -15.95 3.44
N LEU A 46 5.08 -16.42 2.67
CA LEU A 46 5.41 -15.86 1.37
C LEU A 46 4.26 -16.02 0.36
N ALA A 47 3.67 -17.22 0.29
CA ALA A 47 2.51 -17.49 -0.58
C ALA A 47 1.32 -16.61 -0.21
N TYR A 48 1.05 -16.43 1.09
CA TYR A 48 0.01 -15.54 1.58
C TYR A 48 0.24 -14.09 1.13
N LEU A 49 1.48 -13.57 1.27
CA LEU A 49 1.81 -12.22 0.84
C LEU A 49 1.70 -12.05 -0.68
N MET A 50 2.12 -13.04 -1.48
CA MET A 50 1.99 -12.99 -2.93
C MET A 50 0.53 -13.00 -3.40
N VAL A 51 -0.31 -13.86 -2.81
CA VAL A 51 -1.70 -14.02 -3.27
C VAL A 51 -2.62 -13.00 -2.63
N ALA A 52 -2.72 -12.96 -1.30
CA ALA A 52 -3.64 -12.08 -0.60
C ALA A 52 -3.13 -10.64 -0.55
N GLY A 53 -1.86 -10.47 -0.14
CA GLY A 53 -1.27 -9.14 0.07
C GLY A 53 -0.92 -8.38 -1.21
N SER A 54 -0.64 -9.10 -2.30
CA SER A 54 -0.27 -8.50 -3.58
C SER A 54 -1.35 -8.71 -4.63
N LEU A 55 -1.56 -9.93 -5.14
CA LEU A 55 -2.46 -10.13 -6.28
C LEU A 55 -3.90 -9.65 -5.99
N ILE A 56 -4.53 -10.16 -4.93
CA ILE A 56 -5.91 -9.80 -4.59
C ILE A 56 -6.01 -8.33 -4.20
N ALA A 57 -5.14 -7.84 -3.30
CA ALA A 57 -5.17 -6.47 -2.82
C ALA A 57 -4.91 -5.45 -3.95
N PHE A 58 -3.93 -5.69 -4.82
CA PHE A 58 -3.61 -4.82 -5.94
C PHE A 58 -4.73 -4.82 -6.99
N THR A 59 -5.29 -5.98 -7.33
CA THR A 59 -6.45 -6.05 -8.22
C THR A 59 -7.64 -5.30 -7.63
N ALA A 60 -7.93 -5.44 -6.33
CA ALA A 60 -8.98 -4.68 -5.66
C ALA A 60 -8.71 -3.18 -5.66
N TYR A 61 -7.46 -2.76 -5.43
CA TYR A 61 -7.04 -1.35 -5.50
C TYR A 61 -7.27 -0.76 -6.90
N VAL A 62 -6.80 -1.45 -7.95
CA VAL A 62 -7.00 -1.02 -9.34
C VAL A 62 -8.50 -0.99 -9.67
N TRP A 63 -9.27 -2.01 -9.28
CA TRP A 63 -10.72 -2.00 -9.48
C TRP A 63 -11.37 -0.80 -8.80
N LEU A 64 -10.99 -0.49 -7.56
CA LEU A 64 -11.53 0.63 -6.79
C LEU A 64 -11.19 1.97 -7.43
N LEU A 65 -9.98 2.13 -7.99
CA LEU A 65 -9.62 3.34 -8.74
C LEU A 65 -10.53 3.59 -9.96
N HIS A 66 -11.07 2.53 -10.56
CA HIS A 66 -11.99 2.65 -11.68
C HIS A 66 -13.47 2.82 -11.25
N HIS A 67 -13.82 2.47 -10.01
CA HIS A 67 -15.21 2.39 -9.55
C HIS A 67 -15.56 3.32 -8.38
N ALA A 68 -14.58 3.99 -7.76
CA ALA A 68 -14.78 4.90 -6.65
C ALA A 68 -14.03 6.22 -6.85
N PRO A 69 -14.44 7.31 -6.17
CA PRO A 69 -13.71 8.57 -6.22
C PRO A 69 -12.27 8.40 -5.77
N ILE A 70 -11.31 8.93 -6.54
CA ILE A 70 -9.87 8.82 -6.26
C ILE A 70 -9.55 9.30 -4.84
N SER A 71 -10.20 10.37 -4.37
CA SER A 71 -10.04 10.86 -2.99
C SER A 71 -10.39 9.82 -1.94
N LEU A 72 -11.43 9.00 -2.16
CA LEU A 72 -11.77 7.90 -1.24
C LEU A 72 -10.71 6.82 -1.31
N VAL A 73 -10.30 6.43 -2.51
CA VAL A 73 -9.25 5.42 -2.68
C VAL A 73 -7.97 5.85 -1.98
N ALA A 74 -7.53 7.10 -2.15
CA ALA A 74 -6.33 7.64 -1.52
C ALA A 74 -6.34 7.56 0.01
N THR A 75 -7.52 7.60 0.65
CA THR A 75 -7.60 7.46 2.11
C THR A 75 -7.15 6.09 2.63
N TYR A 76 -7.06 5.06 1.78
CA TYR A 76 -6.58 3.74 2.21
C TYR A 76 -5.15 3.80 2.77
N ALA A 77 -4.28 4.61 2.16
CA ALA A 77 -2.88 4.75 2.55
C ALA A 77 -2.76 5.25 4.00
N TYR A 78 -3.78 5.98 4.45
CA TYR A 78 -3.87 6.55 5.78
C TYR A 78 -4.46 5.60 6.82
N VAL A 79 -5.34 4.70 6.40
CA VAL A 79 -5.95 3.70 7.26
C VAL A 79 -5.00 2.52 7.49
N ASN A 80 -4.14 2.19 6.50
CA ASN A 80 -3.21 1.07 6.57
C ASN A 80 -2.35 1.04 7.84
N PRO A 81 -1.67 2.12 8.27
CA PRO A 81 -0.87 2.11 9.50
C PRO A 81 -1.69 1.84 10.77
N ALA A 82 -2.90 2.40 10.87
CA ALA A 82 -3.78 2.17 12.01
C ALA A 82 -4.24 0.70 12.07
N VAL A 83 -4.62 0.13 10.93
CA VAL A 83 -5.00 -1.28 10.82
C VAL A 83 -3.82 -2.20 11.13
N ALA A 84 -2.61 -1.87 10.64
CA ALA A 84 -1.42 -2.66 10.92
C ALA A 84 -1.10 -2.73 12.43
N VAL A 85 -1.14 -1.59 13.14
CA VAL A 85 -0.91 -1.56 14.60
C VAL A 85 -2.02 -2.31 15.34
N ALA A 86 -3.28 -2.13 14.94
CA ALA A 86 -4.39 -2.84 15.57
C ALA A 86 -4.28 -4.36 15.40
N LEU A 87 -3.96 -4.83 14.20
CA LEU A 87 -3.77 -6.25 13.92
C LEU A 87 -2.52 -6.80 14.63
N GLY A 88 -1.42 -6.05 14.69
CA GLY A 88 -0.22 -6.45 15.45
C GLY A 88 -0.50 -6.60 16.95
N ALA A 89 -1.23 -5.65 17.54
CA ALA A 89 -1.64 -5.71 18.94
C ALA A 89 -2.62 -6.86 19.22
N LEU A 90 -3.60 -7.09 18.34
CA LEU A 90 -4.67 -8.08 18.55
C LEU A 90 -4.27 -9.52 18.19
N LEU A 91 -3.56 -9.72 17.08
CA LEU A 91 -3.24 -11.06 16.56
C LEU A 91 -1.84 -11.53 16.94
N ALA A 92 -0.87 -10.62 16.97
CA ALA A 92 0.51 -10.94 17.33
C ALA A 92 0.84 -10.65 18.81
N ALA A 93 -0.12 -10.12 19.57
CA ALA A 93 0.04 -9.72 20.97
C ALA A 93 1.24 -8.80 21.19
N GLU A 94 1.59 -7.99 20.18
CA GLU A 94 2.73 -7.09 20.28
C GLU A 94 2.45 -5.98 21.29
N PRO A 95 3.37 -5.72 22.24
CA PRO A 95 3.18 -4.69 23.23
C PRO A 95 3.16 -3.32 22.54
N VAL A 96 2.06 -2.59 22.72
CA VAL A 96 1.93 -1.21 22.23
C VAL A 96 2.79 -0.31 23.12
N THR A 97 4.06 -0.14 22.74
CA THR A 97 5.01 0.70 23.46
C THR A 97 4.78 2.18 23.18
N ALA A 98 5.38 3.05 23.99
CA ALA A 98 5.37 4.49 23.75
C ALA A 98 5.94 4.86 22.36
N GLN A 99 6.88 4.08 21.83
CA GLN A 99 7.45 4.31 20.50
C GLN A 99 6.42 4.03 19.39
N VAL A 100 5.64 2.96 19.52
CA VAL A 100 4.55 2.63 18.58
C VAL A 100 3.49 3.73 18.60
N LEU A 101 3.14 4.24 19.79
CA LEU A 101 2.19 5.35 19.92
C LEU A 101 2.72 6.65 19.33
N LEU A 102 3.99 6.99 19.57
CA LEU A 102 4.62 8.18 19.00
C LEU A 102 4.72 8.10 17.48
N GLY A 103 5.17 6.97 16.94
CA GLY A 103 5.22 6.74 15.49
C GLY A 103 3.81 6.79 14.87
N GLY A 104 2.83 6.14 15.51
CA GLY A 104 1.44 6.19 15.10
C GLY A 104 0.86 7.61 15.12
N ALA A 105 1.14 8.39 16.16
CA ALA A 105 0.70 9.78 16.26
C ALA A 105 1.30 10.65 15.15
N VAL A 106 2.59 10.48 14.83
CA VAL A 106 3.24 11.19 13.72
C VAL A 106 2.57 10.85 12.39
N ILE A 107 2.32 9.57 12.13
CA ILE A 107 1.64 9.12 10.91
C ILE A 107 0.23 9.71 10.83
N VAL A 108 -0.61 9.53 11.86
CA VAL A 108 -1.99 10.04 11.90
C VAL A 108 -2.05 11.56 11.76
N THR A 109 -1.08 12.28 12.33
CA THR A 109 -0.99 13.74 12.17
C THR A 109 -0.66 14.11 10.73
N GLY A 110 0.30 13.42 10.11
CA GLY A 110 0.63 13.62 8.69
C GLY A 110 -0.57 13.36 7.78
N VAL A 111 -1.30 12.27 8.03
CA VAL A 111 -2.58 11.97 7.37
C VAL A 111 -3.58 13.12 7.51
N ALA A 112 -3.82 13.57 8.74
CA ALA A 112 -4.81 14.61 9.03
C ALA A 112 -4.47 15.92 8.31
N LEU A 113 -3.18 16.26 8.23
CA LEU A 113 -2.69 17.42 7.49
C LEU A 113 -3.00 17.31 6.00
N VAL A 114 -2.64 16.19 5.34
CA VAL A 114 -2.89 16.01 3.90
C VAL A 114 -4.38 16.06 3.58
N VAL A 115 -5.21 15.36 4.35
CA VAL A 115 -6.68 15.38 4.19
C VAL A 115 -7.26 16.78 4.39
N SER A 116 -6.73 17.55 5.35
CA SER A 116 -7.20 18.92 5.60
C SER A 116 -6.87 19.87 4.45
N THR A 117 -5.73 19.66 3.77
CA THR A 117 -5.29 20.46 2.63
C THR A 117 -5.99 20.07 1.32
N GLU A 118 -6.42 18.82 1.16
CA GLU A 118 -7.08 18.32 -0.05
C GLU A 118 -8.60 18.56 -0.11
N ARG A 119 -9.19 19.25 0.90
CA ARG A 119 -10.63 19.58 0.87
C ARG A 119 -10.99 20.32 -0.43
N PRO A 120 -11.83 19.74 -1.31
CA PRO A 120 -12.30 20.42 -2.49
C PRO A 120 -13.06 21.66 -2.07
N GLY A 121 -12.75 22.80 -2.69
CA GLY A 121 -13.56 24.00 -2.60
C GLY A 121 -15.02 23.63 -2.85
N ARG A 122 -15.87 24.09 -1.93
CA ARG A 122 -17.33 24.08 -2.00
C ARG A 122 -17.78 24.27 -3.46
N PRO A 123 -18.67 23.43 -4.02
CA PRO A 123 -19.28 23.75 -5.29
C PRO A 123 -20.08 25.04 -5.06
N THR A 124 -19.52 26.15 -5.52
CA THR A 124 -20.22 27.43 -5.58
C THR A 124 -21.44 27.18 -6.44
N GLY A 125 -22.62 27.29 -5.81
CA GLY A 125 -23.87 27.24 -6.52
C GLY A 125 -23.87 28.25 -7.67
N ALA A 126 -23.91 27.74 -8.88
CA ALA A 126 -24.30 28.48 -10.07
C ALA A 126 -25.61 27.88 -10.60
N ALA A 127 -26.62 27.83 -9.72
CA ALA A 127 -28.00 27.89 -10.14
C ALA A 127 -28.35 29.38 -10.28
N ALA A 128 -28.02 30.00 -11.41
CA ALA A 128 -28.51 31.32 -11.76
C ALA A 128 -28.38 31.58 -13.27
N GLY A 129 -29.39 31.12 -14.01
CA GLY A 129 -29.85 31.80 -15.23
C GLY A 129 -29.23 31.35 -16.55
N GLU A 130 -29.92 30.44 -17.25
CA GLU A 130 -30.27 30.72 -18.65
C GLU A 130 -31.48 29.89 -19.10
N THR A 131 -32.63 30.18 -18.49
CA THR A 131 -33.96 29.88 -19.03
C THR A 131 -34.42 31.04 -19.91
N ARG A 132 -33.64 31.49 -20.90
CA ARG A 132 -34.10 32.60 -21.76
C ARG A 132 -33.69 32.49 -23.23
N ARG A 133 -34.70 32.11 -24.01
CA ARG A 133 -34.95 32.37 -25.45
C ARG A 133 -34.42 31.37 -26.46
#